data_AF-A0A1Q7PXB4-F1
#
_entry.id   AF-A0A1Q7PXB4-F1
#
_cell.length_a   1.000
_cell.length_b   1.000
_cell.length_c   1.000
_cell.angle_alpha   90.00
_cell.angle_beta   90.00
_cell.angle_gamma   90.00
#
_symmetry.space_group_name_H-M   'P 1'
#
loop_
_entity.id
_entity.type
_entity.pdbx_description
1 polymer ?
#
loop_
_entity_poly.entity_id
_entity_poly.type
_entity_poly.pdbx_seq_one_letter_code
_entity_poly.pdbx_strand_id
1 'polypeptide(L)'
;MRDTVLTALRAEGVEATLWGAKPLPELELFRSLGHARGCAPRTSELLDCSFVVGSQSYPLFPQPRALMEQYADAFEKVVTSIAKRVDALQR
;
A
#
# COMPACT_ATOMS: atom_id res chain seq x y z
N MET A 1 3.40 -8.23 -4.65
CA MET A 1 4.42 -7.16 -4.72
C MET A 1 4.15 -6.05 -3.72
N ARG A 2 2.92 -5.51 -3.65
CA ARG A 2 2.49 -4.52 -2.63
C ARG A 2 2.91 -4.89 -1.21
N ASP A 3 2.59 -6.10 -0.75
CA ASP A 3 2.88 -6.51 0.64
C ASP A 3 4.39 -6.55 0.95
N THR A 4 5.20 -6.90 -0.05
CA THR A 4 6.66 -6.87 0.06
C THR A 4 7.17 -5.43 0.19
N VAL A 5 6.68 -4.51 -0.65
CA VAL A 5 7.01 -3.08 -0.58
C VAL A 5 6.60 -2.53 0.78
N LEU A 6 5.36 -2.81 1.22
CA LEU A 6 4.82 -2.36 2.50
C LEU A 6 5.66 -2.84 3.68
N THR A 7 6.04 -4.12 3.68
CA THR A 7 6.88 -4.71 4.73
C THR A 7 8.25 -4.06 4.76
N ALA A 8 8.86 -3.83 3.60
CA ALA A 8 10.17 -3.21 3.50
C ALA A 8 10.16 -1.74 3.95
N LEU A 9 9.18 -0.95 3.52
CA LEU A 9 9.01 0.44 3.96
C LEU A 9 8.83 0.54 5.48
N ARG A 10 8.01 -0.33 6.07
CA ARG A 10 7.85 -0.40 7.54
C ARG A 10 9.15 -0.72 8.26
N ALA A 11 9.99 -1.58 7.70
CA ALA A 11 11.30 -1.90 8.27
C ALA A 11 12.27 -0.70 8.24
N GLU A 12 12.10 0.24 7.31
CA GLU A 12 12.84 1.51 7.26
C GLU A 12 12.22 2.61 8.15
N GLY A 13 11.16 2.28 8.90
CA GLY A 13 10.46 3.22 9.78
C GLY A 13 9.42 4.11 9.10
N VAL A 14 9.07 3.82 7.84
CA VAL A 14 7.97 4.52 7.17
C VAL A 14 6.65 4.02 7.72
N GLU A 15 5.84 4.94 8.25
CA GLU A 15 4.45 4.64 8.60
C GLU A 15 3.65 4.43 7.30
N ALA A 16 3.37 3.16 7.02
CA ALA A 16 2.62 2.74 5.85
C ALA A 16 1.56 1.69 6.23
N THR A 17 0.38 1.76 5.62
CA THR A 17 -0.74 0.84 5.88
C THR A 17 -1.60 0.60 4.64
N LEU A 18 -2.66 -0.20 4.76
CA LEU A 18 -3.64 -0.41 3.71
C LEU A 18 -4.93 0.35 4.03
N TRP A 19 -5.60 0.87 3.01
CA TRP A 19 -7.00 1.35 3.13
C TRP A 19 -7.95 0.22 3.49
N GLY A 20 -7.70 -0.97 2.95
CA GLY A 20 -8.51 -2.16 3.15
C GLY A 20 -7.93 -3.33 2.36
N ALA A 21 -8.31 -4.55 2.73
CA ALA A 21 -7.79 -5.76 2.10
C ALA A 21 -8.60 -6.22 0.88
N LYS A 22 -9.86 -5.78 0.75
CA LYS A 22 -10.77 -6.18 -0.33
C LYS A 22 -11.84 -5.11 -0.59
N PRO A 23 -12.45 -5.07 -1.79
CA PRO A 23 -13.56 -4.15 -2.08
C PRO A 23 -14.74 -4.34 -1.14
N LEU A 24 -15.51 -3.27 -0.91
CA LEU A 24 -16.71 -3.32 -0.06
C LEU A 24 -17.70 -4.43 -0.47
N PRO A 25 -18.01 -4.64 -1.77
CA PRO A 25 -18.88 -5.74 -2.20
C PRO A 25 -18.42 -7.15 -1.79
N GLU A 26 -17.15 -7.33 -1.45
CA GLU A 26 -16.60 -8.61 -1.00
C GLU A 26 -16.62 -8.81 0.52
N LEU A 27 -16.99 -7.78 1.28
CA LEU A 27 -17.27 -7.88 2.71
C LEU A 27 -18.62 -8.58 2.91
N GLU A 28 -18.72 -9.39 3.96
CA GLU A 28 -19.90 -10.21 4.25
C GLU A 28 -21.17 -9.37 4.40
N LEU A 29 -21.07 -8.23 5.08
CA LEU A 29 -22.17 -7.28 5.23
C LEU A 29 -22.78 -6.88 3.88
N PHE A 30 -21.95 -6.43 2.94
CA PHE A 30 -22.44 -5.97 1.64
C PHE A 30 -22.91 -7.11 0.74
N ARG A 31 -22.35 -8.31 0.90
CA ARG A 31 -22.88 -9.52 0.25
C ARG A 31 -24.29 -9.85 0.73
N SER A 32 -24.56 -9.71 2.04
CA SER A 32 -25.91 -9.93 2.59
C SER A 32 -26.93 -8.92 2.05
N LEU A 33 -26.47 -7.75 1.61
CA LEU A 33 -27.24 -6.72 0.92
C LEU A 33 -27.35 -6.95 -0.60
N GLY A 34 -27.01 -8.15 -1.10
CA GLY A 34 -27.19 -8.55 -2.49
C GLY A 34 -26.06 -8.16 -3.45
N HIS A 35 -24.91 -7.69 -2.95
CA HIS A 35 -23.78 -7.35 -3.81
C HIS A 35 -23.06 -8.61 -4.29
N ALA A 36 -22.81 -8.70 -5.60
CA ALA A 36 -22.16 -9.86 -6.22
C ALA A 36 -20.64 -9.87 -5.95
N ARG A 37 -20.06 -11.07 -5.78
CA ARG A 37 -18.60 -11.22 -5.73
C ARG A 37 -17.99 -10.82 -7.08
N GLY A 38 -16.82 -10.19 -7.04
CA GLY A 38 -16.09 -9.80 -8.24
C GLY A 38 -16.76 -8.69 -9.05
N CYS A 39 -17.79 -8.02 -8.54
CA CYS A 39 -18.47 -6.93 -9.26
C CYS A 39 -17.67 -5.62 -9.28
N ALA A 40 -16.51 -5.57 -8.63
CA ALA A 40 -15.65 -4.38 -8.53
C ALA A 40 -14.18 -4.69 -8.90
N PRO A 41 -13.90 -5.23 -10.11
CA PRO A 41 -12.56 -5.70 -10.48
C PRO A 41 -11.50 -4.60 -10.44
N ARG A 42 -11.85 -3.37 -10.84
CA ARG A 42 -10.95 -2.21 -10.76
C ARG A 42 -10.59 -1.84 -9.32
N THR A 43 -11.52 -1.98 -8.39
CA THR A 43 -11.24 -1.75 -6.97
C THR A 43 -10.33 -2.83 -6.41
N SER A 44 -10.52 -4.10 -6.81
CA SER A 44 -9.60 -5.18 -6.43
C SER A 44 -8.19 -4.91 -6.93
N GLU A 45 -8.04 -4.58 -8.22
CA GLU A 45 -6.75 -4.20 -8.82
C GLU A 45 -6.09 -3.03 -8.07
N LEU A 46 -6.85 -1.97 -7.79
CA LEU A 46 -6.35 -0.81 -7.07
C LEU A 46 -5.87 -1.18 -5.67
N LEU A 47 -6.67 -1.93 -4.91
CA LEU A 47 -6.28 -2.34 -3.56
C LEU A 47 -5.02 -3.21 -3.61
N ASP A 48 -4.91 -4.12 -4.58
CA ASP A 48 -3.76 -5.01 -4.74
C ASP A 48 -2.45 -4.30 -5.08
N CYS A 49 -2.50 -3.08 -5.62
CA CYS A 49 -1.31 -2.30 -5.98
C CYS A 49 -1.13 -0.99 -5.19
N SER A 50 -2.02 -0.66 -4.26
CA SER A 50 -1.95 0.60 -3.48
C SER A 50 -1.73 0.36 -1.99
N PHE A 51 -1.15 1.37 -1.34
CA PHE A 51 -1.02 1.48 0.11
C PHE A 51 -1.08 2.96 0.50
N VAL A 52 -1.14 3.23 1.80
CA VAL A 52 -1.24 4.56 2.39
C VAL A 52 0.03 4.86 3.16
N VAL A 53 0.51 6.10 3.08
CA VAL A 53 1.56 6.65 3.94
C VAL A 53 0.90 7.72 4.81
N GLY A 54 1.12 7.68 6.12
CA GLY A 54 0.54 8.65 7.04
C GLY A 54 -0.94 8.37 7.35
N SER A 55 -1.25 7.22 7.95
CA SER A 55 -2.59 6.80 8.39
C SER A 55 -3.18 7.60 9.57
N GLN A 56 -2.55 8.72 9.92
CA GLN A 56 -2.97 9.55 11.04
C GLN A 56 -4.37 10.13 10.83
N SER A 57 -5.05 10.37 11.95
CA SER A 57 -6.42 10.92 11.98
C SER A 57 -6.58 12.28 11.32
N TYR A 58 -5.46 12.97 11.00
CA TYR A 58 -5.44 14.27 10.33
C TYR A 58 -4.70 14.17 8.98
N PRO A 59 -5.42 14.04 7.85
CA PRO A 59 -4.86 13.68 6.55
C PRO A 59 -3.98 14.75 5.87
N LEU A 60 -3.84 15.94 6.47
CA LEU A 60 -3.05 17.06 5.95
C LEU A 60 -2.24 17.74 7.06
N PHE A 61 -1.53 16.94 7.86
CA PHE A 61 -0.61 17.49 8.85
C PHE A 61 0.78 17.66 8.23
N PRO A 62 1.36 18.88 8.20
CA PRO A 62 2.72 19.06 7.73
C PRO A 62 3.68 18.31 8.65
N GLN A 63 4.34 17.29 8.11
CA GLN A 63 5.35 16.54 8.85
C GLN A 63 6.67 17.33 8.88
N PRO A 64 7.49 17.16 9.93
CA PRO A 64 8.83 17.74 9.96
C PRO A 64 9.64 17.35 8.72
N ARG A 65 10.35 18.31 8.14
CA ARG A 65 11.19 18.10 6.94
C ARG A 65 12.11 16.88 7.08
N ALA A 66 12.81 16.78 8.21
CA ALA A 66 13.75 15.69 8.48
C ALA A 66 13.08 14.31 8.40
N LEU A 67 11.82 14.18 8.85
CA LEU A 67 11.07 12.94 8.75
C LEU A 67 10.72 12.61 7.28
N MET A 68 10.31 13.62 6.50
CA MET A 68 9.99 13.42 5.09
C MET A 68 11.22 13.11 4.24
N GLU A 69 12.38 13.67 4.58
CA GLU A 69 13.67 13.32 3.97
C GLU A 69 14.05 11.86 4.28
N GLN A 70 13.91 11.42 5.54
CA GLN A 70 14.08 10.00 5.89
C GLN A 70 13.14 9.09 5.09
N TYR A 71 11.87 9.50 4.91
CA TYR A 71 10.93 8.73 4.11
C TYR A 71 11.39 8.66 2.66
N ALA A 72 11.81 9.77 2.05
CA ALA A 72 12.30 9.78 0.67
C ALA A 72 13.48 8.81 0.48
N ASP A 73 14.47 8.83 1.38
CA ASP A 73 15.62 7.92 1.37
C ASP A 73 15.19 6.46 1.48
N ALA A 74 14.25 6.17 2.38
CA ALA A 74 13.69 4.83 2.54
C ALA A 74 12.97 4.33 1.27
N PHE A 75 12.19 5.19 0.63
CA PHE A 75 11.50 4.89 -0.63
C PHE A 75 12.49 4.58 -1.75
N GLU A 76 13.51 5.42 -1.94
CA GLU A 76 14.53 5.21 -2.97
C GLU A 76 15.25 3.87 -2.76
N LYS A 77 15.67 3.58 -1.52
CA LYS A 77 16.33 2.33 -1.15
C LYS A 77 15.46 1.10 -1.44
N VAL A 78 14.22 1.12 -0.97
CA VAL A 78 13.29 -0.02 -1.08
C VAL A 78 12.92 -0.28 -2.55
N VAL A 79 12.52 0.76 -3.28
CA VAL A 79 12.10 0.63 -4.68
C VAL A 79 13.27 0.14 -5.56
N THR A 80 14.46 0.71 -5.37
CA THR A 80 15.66 0.27 -6.10
C THR A 80 16.01 -1.19 -5.81
N SER A 81 15.92 -1.61 -4.55
CA SER A 81 16.18 -3.00 -4.16
C SER A 81 15.18 -3.98 -4.78
N ILE A 82 13.89 -3.62 -4.78
CA ILE A 82 12.82 -4.43 -5.35
C ILE A 82 12.96 -4.51 -6.87
N ALA A 83 13.22 -3.39 -7.56
CA ALA A 83 13.43 -3.37 -9.01
C ALA A 83 14.56 -4.32 -9.43
N LYS A 84 15.72 -4.25 -8.76
CA LYS A 84 16.85 -5.15 -9.01
C LYS A 84 16.48 -6.63 -8.84
N ARG A 85 15.64 -6.96 -7.86
CA ARG A 85 15.18 -8.35 -7.62
C ARG A 85 14.21 -8.81 -8.69
N VAL A 86 13.30 -7.95 -9.15
CA VAL A 86 12.38 -8.25 -10.26
C VAL A 86 13.17 -8.53 -11.54
N ASP A 87 14.14 -7.68 -11.87
CA ASP A 87 15.00 -7.85 -13.05
C ASP A 87 15.88 -9.11 -13.00
N ALA A 88 16.21 -9.58 -11.80
CA ALA A 88 16.99 -10.81 -11.61
C ALA A 88 16.12 -12.07 -11.79
N LEU A 89 14.82 -12.01 -11.49
CA LEU A 89 13.87 -13.13 -11.64
C LEU A 89 13.36 -13.30 -13.08
N GLN A 90 13.52 -12.26 -13.91
CA GLN A 90 13.12 -12.27 -15.32
C GLN A 90 14.23 -12.71 -16.29
N ARG A 91 15.42 -13.03 -15.77
CA ARG A 91 16.56 -13.58 -16.50
C ARG A 91 16.70 -15.07 -16.24
#